data_AF-A0A2G2VA81-F1
#
_entry.id   AF-A0A2G2VA81-F1
#
_cell.length_a   1.000
_cell.length_b   1.000
_cell.length_c   1.000
_cell.angle_alpha   90.00
_cell.angle_beta   90.00
_cell.angle_gamma   90.00
#
_symmetry.space_group_name_H-M   'P 1'
#
loop_
_entity.id
_entity.type
_entity.pdbx_description
1 polymer ?
#
loop_
_entity_poly.entity_id
_entity_poly.type
_entity_poly.pdbx_seq_one_letter_code
_entity_poly.pdbx_strand_id
1 'polypeptide(L)'
;MNGFSRASSATGASPLQWDLGCDTENTTDRDMTEIILYLMLSLGTVIREEVGLYLEKAGGEVLGNAAKVVLAKESTTIVGDSSTQGAVSKRIGQIQKLLESTEQDYEKKKLSEKIAKLSGGFAVIQVGAQTETELKEKKLRVEDALNATKATIDEGIVVGGGCTLLRLAAKVENIKGTLDNDKQKIGADIVKRALRYPMKLIAKNAGVNGSVVNCN
;
A
#
# COMPACT_ATOMS: atom_id res chain seq x y z
N MET A 1 26.11 8.07 -45.50
CA MET A 1 25.64 9.05 -44.50
C MET A 1 25.55 8.34 -43.17
N ASN A 2 26.32 8.84 -42.20
CA ASN A 2 26.43 8.41 -40.81
C ASN A 2 25.04 8.44 -40.12
N GLY A 3 24.76 7.71 -39.05
CA GLY A 3 25.63 6.92 -38.19
C GLY A 3 24.82 6.08 -37.19
N PHE A 4 25.47 5.02 -36.76
CA PHE A 4 25.14 4.19 -35.62
C PHE A 4 25.20 5.00 -34.31
N SER A 5 24.27 4.78 -33.39
CA SER A 5 24.54 4.84 -31.95
C SER A 5 23.71 3.79 -31.21
N ARG A 6 24.44 2.89 -30.57
CA ARG A 6 24.00 1.86 -29.64
C ARG A 6 24.28 2.38 -28.22
N ALA A 7 23.62 1.78 -27.22
CA ALA A 7 23.77 1.97 -25.76
C ALA A 7 23.00 3.19 -25.20
N SER A 8 22.20 3.04 -24.14
CA SER A 8 22.66 2.58 -22.84
C SER A 8 21.60 1.78 -22.09
N SER A 9 22.00 0.60 -21.64
CA SER A 9 21.45 -0.09 -20.48
C SER A 9 21.55 0.83 -19.27
N ALA A 10 20.47 1.54 -18.95
CA ALA A 10 20.33 2.15 -17.64
C ALA A 10 19.95 1.05 -16.64
N THR A 11 20.96 0.41 -16.06
CA THR A 11 20.95 -0.01 -14.65
C THR A 11 20.60 1.21 -13.80
N GLY A 12 19.31 1.57 -13.78
CA GLY A 12 18.78 2.63 -12.95
C GLY A 12 18.43 2.00 -11.62
N ALA A 13 19.26 2.23 -10.61
CA ALA A 13 18.94 1.94 -9.22
C ALA A 13 17.51 2.43 -8.94
N SER A 14 16.63 1.50 -8.57
CA SER A 14 15.24 1.80 -8.24
C SER A 14 15.20 2.88 -7.14
N PRO A 15 14.45 3.97 -7.33
CA PRO A 15 14.29 4.98 -6.28
C PRO A 15 13.73 4.32 -5.02
N LEU A 16 14.41 4.49 -3.90
CA LEU A 16 13.95 3.97 -2.61
C LEU A 16 12.82 4.88 -2.11
N GLN A 17 11.62 4.34 -1.90
CA GLN A 17 10.49 5.11 -1.40
C GLN A 17 9.86 4.42 -0.18
N TRP A 18 9.62 5.22 0.85
CA TRP A 18 9.22 4.80 2.19
C TRP A 18 7.75 5.10 2.38
N ASP A 19 6.92 4.08 2.57
CA ASP A 19 5.51 4.28 2.92
C ASP A 19 5.32 4.23 4.43
N LEU A 20 5.01 5.40 4.99
CA LEU A 20 4.72 5.55 6.40
C LEU A 20 3.21 5.45 6.54
N GLY A 21 2.71 4.21 6.57
CA GLY A 21 1.33 3.94 6.98
C GLY A 21 1.12 4.49 8.39
N CYS A 22 0.18 5.42 8.51
CA CYS A 22 -0.26 5.99 9.77
C CYS A 22 -1.49 5.20 10.23
N ASP A 23 -1.28 4.22 11.10
CA ASP A 23 -2.39 3.65 11.85
C ASP A 23 -2.89 4.74 12.81
N THR A 24 -4.08 5.28 12.51
CA THR A 24 -4.61 6.50 13.15
C THR A 24 -5.30 6.27 14.50
N GLU A 25 -5.13 5.12 15.14
CA GLU A 25 -5.87 4.82 16.38
C GLU A 25 -5.08 4.93 17.69
N ASN A 26 -3.75 5.10 17.72
CA ASN A 26 -3.09 5.23 19.03
C ASN A 26 -1.69 5.83 19.06
N THR A 27 -1.44 6.81 18.19
CA THR A 27 -0.07 7.25 17.94
C THR A 27 0.15 8.60 18.62
N THR A 28 0.52 8.54 19.89
CA THR A 28 1.08 9.69 20.62
C THR A 28 2.21 10.32 19.80
N ASP A 29 2.24 11.65 19.79
CA ASP A 29 3.17 12.64 19.20
C ASP A 29 4.67 12.24 19.02
N ARG A 30 5.12 11.17 19.68
CA ARG A 30 6.49 10.62 19.65
C ARG A 30 6.77 9.70 18.45
N ASP A 31 5.79 8.97 17.92
CA ASP A 31 6.05 8.10 16.77
C ASP A 31 6.09 8.91 15.45
N MET A 32 5.39 10.06 15.39
CA MET A 32 5.54 11.04 14.30
C MET A 32 6.97 11.57 14.21
N THR A 33 7.65 11.76 15.36
CA THR A 33 9.07 12.14 15.41
C THR A 33 10.00 10.98 15.02
N GLU A 34 9.67 9.73 15.35
CA GLU A 34 10.43 8.55 14.90
C GLU A 34 10.28 8.30 13.39
N ILE A 35 9.16 8.67 12.79
CA ILE A 35 8.89 8.51 11.36
C ILE A 35 9.55 9.64 10.54
N ILE A 36 9.59 10.88 11.05
CA ILE A 36 10.40 11.96 10.48
C ILE A 36 11.91 11.62 10.61
N LEU A 37 12.32 10.96 11.69
CA LEU A 37 13.68 10.42 11.89
C LEU A 37 14.05 9.36 10.82
N TYR A 38 13.08 8.62 10.29
CA TYR A 38 13.30 7.64 9.22
C TYR A 38 13.66 8.28 7.87
N LEU A 39 13.20 9.50 7.64
CA LEU A 39 13.32 10.18 6.36
C LEU A 39 14.49 11.15 6.25
N MET A 40 15.00 11.63 7.39
CA MET A 40 16.16 12.51 7.44
C MET A 40 17.49 11.81 7.10
N LEU A 41 17.49 10.49 6.90
CA LEU A 41 18.68 9.70 6.54
C LEU A 41 19.22 9.96 5.12
N SER A 42 18.57 10.83 4.37
CA SER A 42 19.05 11.25 3.06
C SER A 42 20.18 12.30 3.19
N LEU A 43 19.92 13.50 3.71
CA LEU A 43 20.89 14.61 3.64
C LEU A 43 20.66 15.74 4.68
N GLY A 44 19.83 15.54 5.72
CA GLY A 44 19.48 16.61 6.68
C GLY A 44 19.80 16.25 8.14
N THR A 45 20.29 17.22 8.91
CA THR A 45 20.54 17.05 10.36
C THR A 45 19.26 17.29 11.15
N VAL A 46 18.97 16.40 12.11
CA VAL A 46 17.82 16.60 13.01
C VAL A 46 18.12 17.81 13.90
N ILE A 47 17.32 18.86 13.76
CA ILE A 47 17.40 20.03 14.63
C ILE A 47 16.84 19.62 16.00
N ARG A 48 17.73 19.47 16.98
CA ARG A 48 17.39 19.23 18.38
C ARG A 48 18.06 20.29 19.25
N GLU A 49 17.28 20.86 20.15
CA GLU A 49 17.77 21.89 21.09
C GLU A 49 18.87 21.33 22.02
N GLU A 50 18.77 20.05 22.39
CA GLU A 50 19.80 19.34 23.19
C GLU A 50 21.18 19.29 22.54
N VAL A 51 21.23 19.38 21.20
CA VAL A 51 22.46 19.35 20.40
C VAL A 51 22.91 20.78 20.04
N GLY A 52 22.20 21.81 20.52
CA GLY A 52 22.51 23.21 20.29
C GLY A 52 22.17 23.71 18.87
N LEU A 53 21.34 22.96 18.13
CA LEU A 53 20.82 23.36 16.83
C LEU A 53 19.48 24.06 17.02
N TYR A 54 19.40 25.31 16.55
CA TYR A 54 18.19 26.12 16.60
C TYR A 54 17.64 26.33 15.20
N LEU A 55 16.31 26.36 15.07
CA LEU A 55 15.62 26.55 13.79
C LEU A 55 16.05 27.86 13.10
N GLU A 56 16.37 28.89 13.88
CA GLU A 56 16.81 30.19 13.39
C GLU A 56 18.18 30.17 12.68
N LYS A 57 19.02 29.17 12.99
CA LYS A 57 20.37 29.02 12.42
C LYS A 57 20.47 27.87 11.42
N ALA A 58 19.35 27.24 11.08
CA ALA A 58 19.32 26.13 10.16
C ALA A 58 19.48 26.63 8.72
N GLY A 59 20.61 26.31 8.09
CA GLY A 59 20.86 26.56 6.67
C GLY A 59 20.33 25.45 5.76
N GLY A 60 20.53 25.62 4.45
CA GLY A 60 20.08 24.65 3.44
C GLY A 60 20.74 23.28 3.58
N GLU A 61 21.94 23.21 4.16
CA GLU A 61 22.67 21.99 4.48
C GLU A 61 22.02 21.11 5.57
N VAL A 62 21.09 21.68 6.35
CA VAL A 62 20.34 20.95 7.38
C VAL A 62 19.08 20.31 6.81
N LEU A 63 18.60 20.78 5.66
CA LEU A 63 17.38 20.32 5.03
C LEU A 63 17.63 19.06 4.19
N GLY A 64 16.84 18.02 4.45
CA GLY A 64 16.86 16.81 3.63
C GLY A 64 16.26 17.03 2.25
N ASN A 65 16.80 16.36 1.24
CA ASN A 65 16.26 16.37 -0.12
C ASN A 65 15.58 15.02 -0.44
N ALA A 66 14.49 15.09 -1.19
CA ALA A 66 13.71 13.95 -1.65
C ALA A 66 13.29 14.15 -3.11
N ALA A 67 13.33 13.07 -3.89
CA ALA A 67 12.97 13.11 -5.31
C ALA A 67 11.47 13.32 -5.52
N LYS A 68 10.62 12.75 -4.66
CA LYS A 68 9.17 12.93 -4.70
C LYS A 68 8.56 12.68 -3.33
N VAL A 69 7.54 13.45 -2.97
CA VAL A 69 6.77 13.29 -1.73
C VAL A 69 5.29 13.21 -2.08
N VAL A 70 4.61 12.20 -1.55
CA VAL A 70 3.17 11.97 -1.72
C VAL A 70 2.53 11.96 -0.34
N LEU A 71 1.54 12.81 -0.15
CA LEU A 71 0.80 12.95 1.11
C LEU A 71 -0.63 12.46 0.89
N ALA A 72 -1.09 11.54 1.74
CA ALA A 72 -2.47 11.09 1.84
C ALA A 72 -3.01 11.37 3.26
N LYS A 73 -4.31 11.17 3.47
CA LYS A 73 -4.97 11.43 4.76
C LYS A 73 -4.34 10.65 5.92
N GLU A 74 -3.93 9.42 5.65
CA GLU A 74 -3.47 8.44 6.65
C GLU A 74 -2.09 7.87 6.28
N SER A 75 -1.42 8.38 5.25
CA SER A 75 -0.06 7.93 4.94
C SER A 75 0.77 9.03 4.30
N THR A 76 2.07 8.97 4.53
CA THR A 76 3.04 9.89 3.95
C THR A 76 4.14 9.06 3.31
N THR A 77 4.27 9.18 2.00
CA THR A 77 5.19 8.36 1.22
C THR A 77 6.27 9.23 0.60
N ILE A 78 7.54 8.96 0.89
CA ILE A 78 8.65 9.77 0.38
C ILE A 78 9.65 8.91 -0.40
N VAL A 79 10.02 9.42 -1.57
CA VAL A 79 10.97 8.84 -2.51
C VAL A 79 12.31 9.53 -2.36
N GLY A 80 13.32 8.78 -1.89
CA GLY A 80 14.71 9.19 -1.88
C GLY A 80 15.38 9.06 -3.26
N ASP A 81 16.43 9.82 -3.44
CA ASP A 81 17.34 9.77 -4.58
C ASP A 81 18.44 8.71 -4.36
N SER A 82 19.23 8.43 -5.41
CA SER A 82 20.25 7.37 -5.39
C SER A 82 21.36 7.59 -4.34
N SER A 83 21.54 8.82 -3.84
CA SER A 83 22.55 9.12 -2.81
C SER A 83 22.24 8.46 -1.46
N THR A 84 20.97 8.09 -1.23
CA THR A 84 20.45 7.63 0.08
C THR A 84 20.69 6.14 0.36
N GLN A 85 20.97 5.32 -0.67
CA GLN A 85 21.03 3.86 -0.53
C GLN A 85 22.11 3.39 0.47
N GLY A 86 23.26 4.07 0.49
CA GLY A 86 24.36 3.74 1.38
C GLY A 86 24.05 4.04 2.85
N ALA A 87 23.36 5.16 3.13
CA ALA A 87 22.96 5.55 4.48
C ALA A 87 21.91 4.59 5.05
N VAL A 88 20.92 4.22 4.22
CA VAL A 88 19.88 3.24 4.57
C VAL A 88 20.50 1.89 4.92
N SER A 89 21.40 1.38 4.09
CA SER A 89 22.06 0.09 4.33
C SER A 89 22.86 0.08 5.64
N LYS A 90 23.58 1.16 5.94
CA LYS A 90 24.27 1.33 7.23
C LYS A 90 23.30 1.32 8.40
N ARG A 91 22.13 1.96 8.26
CA ARG A 91 21.10 2.00 9.31
C ARG A 91 20.47 0.64 9.56
N ILE A 92 20.17 -0.11 8.50
CA ILE A 92 19.70 -1.50 8.60
C ILE A 92 20.70 -2.33 9.41
N GLY A 93 21.99 -2.23 9.09
CA GLY A 93 23.05 -2.94 9.83
C GLY A 93 23.16 -2.53 11.30
N GLN A 94 22.91 -1.27 11.64
CA GLN A 94 22.85 -0.83 13.04
C GLN A 94 21.65 -1.44 13.79
N ILE A 95 20.46 -1.43 13.16
CA ILE A 95 19.23 -1.95 13.78
C ILE A 95 19.29 -3.47 13.91
N GLN A 96 19.90 -4.18 12.96
CA GLN A 96 20.15 -5.62 13.07
C GLN A 96 21.04 -5.96 14.28
N LYS A 97 22.12 -5.19 14.51
CA LYS A 97 22.95 -5.38 15.71
C LYS A 97 22.18 -5.13 17.01
N LEU A 98 21.30 -4.12 17.01
CA LEU A 98 20.43 -3.86 18.16
C LEU A 98 19.46 -5.01 18.41
N LEU A 99 18.87 -5.56 17.34
CA LEU A 99 17.97 -6.70 17.40
C LEU A 99 18.62 -7.93 18.04
N GLU A 100 19.90 -8.18 17.75
CA GLU A 100 20.69 -9.27 18.35
C GLU A 100 20.94 -9.07 19.85
N SER A 101 21.13 -7.82 20.28
CA SER A 101 21.39 -7.47 21.69
C SER A 101 20.14 -7.34 22.56
N THR A 102 18.96 -7.23 21.95
CA THR A 102 17.69 -7.04 22.65
C THR A 102 17.11 -8.38 23.07
N GLU A 103 16.77 -8.54 24.35
CA GLU A 103 16.13 -9.77 24.85
C GLU A 103 14.61 -9.67 24.89
N GLN A 104 14.06 -8.46 25.01
CA GLN A 104 12.62 -8.21 25.15
C GLN A 104 11.86 -8.40 23.82
N ASP A 105 10.85 -9.27 23.83
CA ASP A 105 10.06 -9.59 22.63
C ASP A 105 9.29 -8.39 22.05
N TYR A 106 8.87 -7.46 22.90
CA TYR A 106 8.20 -6.22 22.47
C TYR A 106 9.13 -5.35 21.62
N GLU A 107 10.36 -5.17 22.07
CA GLU A 107 11.38 -4.38 21.36
C GLU A 107 11.83 -5.09 20.08
N LYS A 108 11.97 -6.43 20.11
CA LYS A 108 12.28 -7.21 18.90
C LYS A 108 11.24 -7.02 17.79
N LYS A 109 9.95 -7.04 18.14
CA LYS A 109 8.87 -6.79 17.16
C LYS A 109 8.98 -5.39 16.55
N LYS A 110 9.14 -4.36 17.39
CA LYS A 110 9.31 -2.98 16.91
C LYS A 110 10.55 -2.80 16.02
N LEU A 111 11.68 -3.40 16.37
CA LEU A 111 12.90 -3.34 15.55
C LEU A 111 12.73 -4.12 14.23
N SER A 112 11.99 -5.23 14.25
CA SER A 112 11.70 -6.02 13.05
C SER A 112 10.77 -5.28 12.08
N GLU A 113 9.73 -4.61 12.59
CA GLU A 113 8.85 -3.73 11.79
C GLU A 113 9.64 -2.60 11.14
N LYS A 114 10.56 -2.01 11.91
CA LYS A 114 11.50 -0.98 11.45
C LYS A 114 12.40 -1.50 10.31
N ILE A 115 12.99 -2.69 10.46
CA ILE A 115 13.79 -3.33 9.39
C ILE A 115 12.93 -3.65 8.17
N ALA A 116 11.70 -4.13 8.35
CA ALA A 116 10.79 -4.44 7.26
C ALA A 116 10.46 -3.18 6.44
N LYS A 117 10.16 -2.06 7.12
CA LYS A 117 9.98 -0.75 6.48
C LYS A 117 11.25 -0.29 5.75
N LEU A 118 12.44 -0.62 6.26
CA LEU A 118 13.72 -0.29 5.62
C LEU A 118 14.19 -1.17 4.47
N SER A 119 13.87 -2.44 4.55
CA SER A 119 14.26 -3.42 3.55
C SER A 119 13.20 -3.54 2.46
N GLY A 120 11.99 -3.06 2.74
CA GLY A 120 10.90 -2.90 1.78
C GLY A 120 11.31 -1.92 0.69
N GLY A 121 11.97 -2.45 -0.34
CA GLY A 121 12.27 -1.69 -1.55
C GLY A 121 10.99 -1.19 -2.20
N PHE A 122 11.12 -0.11 -2.95
CA PHE A 122 9.99 0.47 -3.69
C PHE A 122 10.19 0.28 -5.19
N ALA A 123 9.09 0.00 -5.88
CA ALA A 123 9.05 -0.09 -7.33
C ALA A 123 8.26 1.09 -7.89
N VAL A 124 8.92 1.96 -8.64
CA VAL A 124 8.24 3.02 -9.39
C VAL A 124 7.78 2.44 -10.73
N ILE A 125 6.47 2.38 -10.94
CA ILE A 125 5.88 1.94 -12.21
C ILE A 125 5.62 3.16 -13.08
N GLN A 126 6.31 3.24 -14.22
CA GLN A 126 6.11 4.30 -15.21
C GLN A 126 5.19 3.82 -16.32
N VAL A 127 4.05 4.50 -16.50
CA VAL A 127 3.04 4.16 -17.50
C VAL A 127 3.18 5.11 -18.69
N GLY A 128 3.48 4.56 -19.87
CA GLY A 128 3.56 5.31 -21.13
C GLY A 128 2.28 5.23 -21.96
N ALA A 129 1.94 6.33 -22.64
CA ALA A 129 0.84 6.41 -23.61
C ALA A 129 1.15 7.41 -24.72
N GLN A 130 0.40 7.33 -25.83
CA GLN A 130 0.59 8.26 -26.97
C GLN A 130 -0.17 9.58 -26.79
N THR A 131 -1.30 9.55 -26.09
CA THR A 131 -2.13 10.73 -25.82
C THR A 131 -2.34 10.94 -24.31
N GLU A 132 -2.64 12.18 -23.89
CA GLU A 132 -2.87 12.50 -22.47
C GLU A 132 -4.08 11.76 -21.90
N THR A 133 -5.13 11.57 -22.71
CA THR A 133 -6.34 10.84 -22.32
C THR A 133 -6.04 9.37 -22.08
N GLU A 134 -5.30 8.72 -22.97
CA GLU A 134 -4.86 7.34 -22.78
C GLU A 134 -3.93 7.18 -21.58
N LEU A 135 -3.07 8.18 -21.31
CA LEU A 135 -2.18 8.16 -20.15
C LEU A 135 -2.98 8.09 -18.86
N LYS A 136 -4.01 8.94 -18.73
CA LYS A 136 -4.89 8.96 -17.55
C LYS A 136 -5.67 7.65 -17.42
N GLU A 137 -6.19 7.11 -18.51
CA GLU A 137 -6.94 5.85 -18.50
C GLU A 137 -6.05 4.66 -18.09
N LYS A 138 -4.86 4.52 -18.69
CA LYS A 138 -3.92 3.45 -18.33
C LYS A 138 -3.43 3.59 -16.90
N LYS A 139 -3.17 4.82 -16.44
CA LYS A 139 -2.78 5.08 -15.05
C LYS A 139 -3.85 4.57 -14.09
N LEU A 140 -5.12 4.93 -14.30
CA LEU A 140 -6.23 4.48 -13.45
C LEU A 140 -6.38 2.95 -13.46
N ARG A 141 -6.22 2.31 -14.62
CA ARG A 141 -6.26 0.84 -14.73
C ARG A 141 -5.13 0.16 -13.96
N VAL A 142 -3.92 0.72 -14.00
CA VAL A 142 -2.77 0.20 -13.27
C VAL A 142 -2.94 0.40 -11.77
N GLU A 143 -3.43 1.57 -11.34
CA GLU A 143 -3.71 1.85 -9.92
C GLU A 143 -4.76 0.88 -9.36
N ASP A 144 -5.85 0.63 -10.08
CA ASP A 144 -6.88 -0.33 -9.69
C ASP A 144 -6.32 -1.76 -9.58
N ALA A 145 -5.52 -2.20 -10.56
CA ALA A 145 -4.89 -3.51 -10.54
C ALA A 145 -3.90 -3.68 -9.36
N LEU A 146 -3.13 -2.64 -9.03
CA LEU A 146 -2.24 -2.66 -7.87
C LEU A 146 -3.00 -2.75 -6.56
N ASN A 147 -4.12 -2.04 -6.43
CA ASN A 147 -4.94 -2.11 -5.22
C ASN A 147 -5.62 -3.48 -5.10
N ALA A 148 -6.11 -4.04 -6.21
CA ALA A 148 -6.70 -5.38 -6.24
C ALA A 148 -5.71 -6.48 -5.85
N THR A 149 -4.47 -6.40 -6.34
CA THR A 149 -3.41 -7.37 -6.00
C THR A 149 -2.95 -7.25 -4.55
N LYS A 150 -2.88 -6.03 -4.00
CA LYS A 150 -2.63 -5.83 -2.55
C LYS A 150 -3.71 -6.50 -1.70
N ALA A 151 -4.99 -6.19 -1.97
CA ALA A 151 -6.11 -6.80 -1.25
C ALA A 151 -6.12 -8.34 -1.36
N THR A 152 -5.70 -8.85 -2.53
CA THR A 152 -5.58 -10.29 -2.77
C THR A 152 -4.50 -10.96 -1.90
N ILE A 153 -3.39 -10.27 -1.64
CA ILE A 153 -2.31 -10.79 -0.78
C ILE A 153 -2.79 -10.84 0.68
N ASP A 154 -3.56 -9.85 1.10
CA ASP A 154 -4.01 -9.72 2.49
C ASP A 154 -5.19 -10.66 2.83
N GLU A 155 -6.21 -10.74 1.94
CA GLU A 155 -7.45 -11.48 2.20
C GLU A 155 -7.56 -12.82 1.44
N GLY A 156 -6.73 -13.02 0.41
CA GLY A 156 -6.76 -14.19 -0.47
C GLY A 156 -7.66 -14.04 -1.70
N ILE A 157 -7.85 -15.14 -2.43
CA ILE A 157 -8.57 -15.17 -3.72
C ILE A 157 -9.85 -15.99 -3.59
N VAL A 158 -10.92 -15.50 -4.21
CA VAL A 158 -12.19 -16.23 -4.38
C VAL A 158 -12.61 -16.26 -5.85
N VAL A 159 -13.61 -17.09 -6.18
CA VAL A 159 -14.14 -17.19 -7.54
C VAL A 159 -14.82 -15.87 -7.94
N GLY A 160 -14.38 -15.27 -9.04
CA GLY A 160 -14.89 -13.99 -9.54
C GLY A 160 -16.28 -14.07 -10.20
N GLY A 161 -16.63 -13.05 -10.98
CA GLY A 161 -17.85 -13.00 -11.78
C GLY A 161 -19.17 -12.94 -10.98
N GLY A 162 -19.09 -12.67 -9.67
CA GLY A 162 -20.25 -12.73 -8.76
C GLY A 162 -20.63 -14.16 -8.34
N CYS A 163 -19.91 -15.19 -8.79
CA CYS A 163 -20.21 -16.59 -8.43
C CYS A 163 -20.04 -16.87 -6.94
N THR A 164 -19.03 -16.27 -6.30
CA THR A 164 -18.85 -16.39 -4.85
C THR A 164 -20.06 -15.86 -4.09
N LEU A 165 -20.64 -14.73 -4.52
CA LEU A 165 -21.84 -14.17 -3.89
C LEU A 165 -23.05 -15.10 -4.03
N LEU A 166 -23.21 -15.76 -5.18
CA LEU A 166 -24.28 -16.74 -5.40
C LEU A 166 -24.10 -17.97 -4.49
N ARG A 167 -22.87 -18.47 -4.34
CA ARG A 167 -22.53 -19.58 -3.44
C ARG A 167 -22.80 -19.21 -1.98
N LEU A 168 -22.47 -17.98 -1.57
CA LEU A 168 -22.81 -17.47 -0.23
C LEU A 168 -24.32 -17.35 -0.02
N ALA A 169 -25.07 -16.89 -1.03
CA ALA A 169 -26.52 -16.78 -0.97
C ALA A 169 -27.23 -18.13 -0.75
N ALA A 170 -26.64 -19.24 -1.22
CA ALA A 170 -27.14 -20.58 -0.94
C ALA A 170 -26.97 -20.97 0.54
N LYS A 171 -25.87 -20.57 1.17
CA LYS A 171 -25.61 -20.83 2.60
C LYS A 171 -26.52 -20.03 3.53
N VAL A 172 -27.06 -18.90 3.09
CA VAL A 172 -27.99 -18.06 3.88
C VAL A 172 -29.26 -18.84 4.26
N GLU A 173 -29.69 -19.82 3.46
CA GLU A 173 -30.86 -20.65 3.82
C GLU A 173 -30.63 -21.48 5.09
N ASN A 174 -29.41 -22.00 5.27
CA ASN A 174 -29.05 -22.74 6.48
C ASN A 174 -29.09 -21.82 7.71
N ILE A 175 -28.61 -20.59 7.57
CA ILE A 175 -28.64 -19.56 8.64
C ILE A 175 -30.09 -19.17 8.95
N LYS A 176 -30.96 -19.09 7.94
CA LYS A 176 -32.39 -18.81 8.17
C LYS A 176 -33.05 -19.87 9.04
N GLY A 177 -32.62 -21.13 8.92
CA GLY A 177 -33.10 -22.25 9.74
C GLY A 177 -32.73 -22.16 11.23
N THR A 178 -31.69 -21.40 11.58
CA THR A 178 -31.24 -21.21 12.97
C THR A 178 -31.78 -19.94 13.62
N LEU A 179 -32.59 -19.14 12.91
CA LEU A 179 -33.14 -17.88 13.41
C LEU A 179 -34.55 -18.09 13.95
N ASP A 180 -34.78 -17.69 15.20
CA ASP A 180 -36.09 -17.88 15.85
C ASP A 180 -37.09 -16.78 15.46
N ASN A 181 -36.61 -15.55 15.24
CA ASN A 181 -37.47 -14.38 15.00
C ASN A 181 -37.80 -14.19 13.50
N ASP A 182 -39.10 -14.06 13.18
CA ASP A 182 -39.56 -13.89 11.80
C ASP A 182 -39.03 -12.61 11.13
N LYS A 183 -38.80 -11.53 11.88
CA LYS A 183 -38.17 -10.31 11.34
C LYS A 183 -36.74 -10.57 10.87
N GLN A 184 -35.99 -11.42 11.59
CA GLN A 184 -34.62 -11.80 11.21
C GLN A 184 -34.64 -12.71 9.98
N LYS A 185 -35.62 -13.61 9.87
CA LYS A 185 -35.82 -14.45 8.67
C LYS A 185 -36.11 -13.61 7.42
N ILE A 186 -36.93 -12.56 7.54
CA ILE A 186 -37.16 -11.60 6.44
C ILE A 186 -35.87 -10.87 6.08
N GLY A 187 -35.08 -10.46 7.09
CA GLY A 187 -33.76 -9.85 6.87
C GLY A 187 -32.81 -10.77 6.09
N ALA A 188 -32.75 -12.06 6.44
CA ALA A 188 -31.96 -13.06 5.72
C ALA A 188 -32.41 -13.20 4.26
N ASP A 189 -33.72 -13.17 3.99
CA ASP A 189 -34.24 -13.20 2.62
C ASP A 189 -33.86 -11.95 1.81
N ILE A 190 -33.83 -10.77 2.45
CA ILE A 190 -33.38 -9.53 1.81
C ILE A 190 -31.91 -9.65 1.41
N VAL A 191 -31.04 -10.11 2.31
CA VAL A 191 -29.61 -10.32 2.01
C VAL A 191 -29.43 -11.35 0.90
N LYS A 192 -30.16 -12.48 0.95
CA LYS A 192 -30.13 -13.51 -0.09
C LYS A 192 -30.50 -12.95 -1.47
N ARG A 193 -31.50 -12.07 -1.54
CA ARG A 193 -31.89 -11.39 -2.79
C ARG A 193 -30.80 -10.41 -3.23
N ALA A 194 -30.28 -9.59 -2.31
CA ALA A 194 -29.24 -8.60 -2.57
C ALA A 194 -27.98 -9.24 -3.20
N LEU A 195 -27.52 -10.38 -2.66
CA LEU A 195 -26.35 -11.11 -3.16
C LEU A 195 -26.49 -11.61 -4.60
N ARG A 196 -27.70 -11.77 -5.13
CA ARG A 196 -27.96 -12.19 -6.52
C ARG A 196 -27.89 -11.04 -7.52
N TYR A 197 -28.07 -9.79 -7.08
CA TYR A 197 -28.12 -8.63 -7.98
C TYR A 197 -26.84 -8.38 -8.77
N PRO A 198 -25.63 -8.43 -8.17
CA PRO A 198 -24.38 -8.16 -8.90
C PRO A 198 -24.22 -9.06 -10.13
N MET A 199 -24.45 -10.36 -9.98
CA MET A 199 -24.36 -11.31 -11.09
C MET A 199 -25.44 -11.07 -12.16
N LYS A 200 -26.67 -10.71 -11.74
CA LYS A 200 -27.75 -10.35 -12.67
C LYS A 200 -27.42 -9.10 -13.48
N LEU A 201 -26.76 -8.12 -12.87
CA LEU A 201 -26.30 -6.90 -13.55
C LEU A 201 -25.17 -7.20 -14.54
N ILE A 202 -24.19 -8.02 -14.15
CA ILE A 202 -23.11 -8.47 -15.05
C ILE A 202 -23.71 -9.18 -16.27
N ALA A 203 -24.63 -10.12 -16.07
CA ALA A 203 -25.30 -10.83 -17.15
C ALA A 203 -26.11 -9.90 -18.06
N LYS A 204 -26.87 -8.96 -17.46
CA LYS A 204 -27.64 -7.97 -18.21
C LYS A 204 -26.75 -7.08 -19.08
N ASN A 205 -25.62 -6.61 -18.53
CA ASN A 205 -24.65 -5.81 -19.27
C ASN A 205 -23.98 -6.60 -20.40
N ALA A 206 -23.85 -7.92 -20.25
CA ALA A 206 -23.37 -8.84 -21.29
C ALA A 206 -24.47 -9.24 -22.32
N GLY A 207 -25.70 -8.75 -22.18
CA GLY A 207 -26.82 -9.05 -23.09
C GLY A 207 -27.47 -10.42 -22.86
N VAL A 208 -27.19 -11.10 -21.74
CA VAL A 208 -27.73 -12.42 -21.41
C VAL A 208 -28.78 -12.29 -20.28
N ASN A 209 -29.81 -13.13 -20.32
CA ASN A 209 -30.81 -13.19 -19.26
C ASN A 209 -30.20 -13.68 -17.94
N GLY A 210 -30.01 -12.77 -16.98
CA GLY A 210 -29.46 -13.06 -15.65
C GLY A 210 -30.28 -14.04 -14.79
N SER A 211 -31.47 -14.45 -15.23
CA SER A 211 -32.26 -15.51 -14.59
C SER A 211 -31.78 -16.92 -14.94
N VAL A 212 -31.00 -17.08 -16.01
CA VAL A 212 -30.52 -18.37 -16.52
C VAL A 212 -29.06 -18.62 -16.13
N VAL A 213 -28.36 -17.59 -15.65
CA VAL A 213 -26.94 -17.68 -15.32
C VAL A 213 -26.79 -18.32 -13.93
N ASN A 214 -26.26 -19.54 -13.93
CA ASN A 214 -25.93 -20.29 -12.72
C ASN A 214 -24.41 -20.51 -12.66
N CYS A 215 -23.84 -20.43 -11.46
CA CYS A 215 -22.47 -20.84 -11.21
C CYS A 215 -22.48 -22.24 -10.60
N ASN A 216 -22.19 -23.26 -11.42
CA ASN A 216 -21.84 -24.60 -10.93
C ASN A 216 -20.37 -24.57 -10.46
#